data_AF-A0A2E8RB45-F1
#
_entry.id   AF-A0A2E8RB45-F1
#
_cell.length_a   1.000
_cell.length_b   1.000
_cell.length_c   1.000
_cell.angle_alpha   90.00
_cell.angle_beta   90.00
_cell.angle_gamma   90.00
#
_symmetry.space_group_name_H-M   'P 1'
#
loop_
_entity.id
_entity.type
_entity.pdbx_description
1 polymer ?
#
loop_
_entity_poly.entity_id
_entity_poly.type
_entity_poly.pdbx_seq_one_letter_code
_entity_poly.pdbx_strand_id
1 'polypeptide(L)'
;MFSKKGCGQCLELESEINLNENSYSIAMCKVVLSDSGLADLKMEHDWISNIDILPFNTIFSEGKMLESWSGNSIERLNSKLKKYID
;
A
#
# COMPACT_ATOMS: atom_id res chain seq x y z
N MET A 1 0.07 -1.55 -1.64
CA MET A 1 -0.89 -0.50 -1.27
C MET A 1 -2.31 -0.99 -1.51
N PHE A 2 -3.16 -1.00 -0.48
CA PHE A 2 -4.60 -1.19 -0.62
C PHE A 2 -5.29 0.13 -0.92
N SER A 3 -6.23 0.10 -1.85
CA SER A 3 -6.94 1.26 -2.41
C SER A 3 -8.39 0.89 -2.73
N LYS A 4 -9.19 1.87 -3.18
CA LYS A 4 -10.53 1.70 -3.73
C LYS A 4 -10.76 2.67 -4.89
N LYS A 5 -11.70 2.36 -5.79
CA LYS A 5 -12.17 3.28 -6.83
C LYS A 5 -12.68 4.58 -6.20
N GLY A 6 -12.31 5.71 -6.81
CA GLY A 6 -12.67 7.05 -6.33
C GLY A 6 -11.89 7.55 -5.10
N CYS A 7 -10.81 6.87 -4.69
CA CYS A 7 -9.95 7.33 -3.61
C CYS A 7 -8.95 8.40 -4.11
N GLY A 8 -9.25 9.69 -3.88
CA GLY A 8 -8.35 10.79 -4.28
C GLY A 8 -6.94 10.68 -3.68
N GLN A 9 -6.85 10.46 -2.37
CA GLN A 9 -5.58 10.28 -1.66
C GLN A 9 -4.75 9.10 -2.19
N CYS A 10 -5.41 8.04 -2.67
CA CYS A 10 -4.72 6.89 -3.24
C CYS A 10 -4.11 7.22 -4.62
N LEU A 11 -4.82 8.01 -5.42
CA LEU A 11 -4.34 8.47 -6.73
C LEU A 11 -3.18 9.45 -6.60
N GLU A 12 -3.23 10.33 -5.60
CA GLU A 12 -2.13 11.25 -5.27
C GLU A 12 -0.86 10.48 -4.94
N LEU A 13 -0.92 9.55 -3.97
CA LEU A 13 0.23 8.73 -3.59
C LEU A 13 0.74 7.87 -4.76
N GLU A 14 -0.16 7.26 -5.53
CA GLU A 14 0.22 6.48 -6.71
C GLU A 14 0.98 7.32 -7.74
N SER A 15 0.52 8.56 -7.97
CA SER A 15 1.19 9.48 -8.90
C SER A 15 2.59 9.85 -8.41
N GLU A 16 2.74 10.12 -7.12
CA GLU A 16 4.03 10.42 -6.50
C GLU A 16 4.99 9.22 -6.54
N ILE A 17 4.49 8.00 -6.31
CA ILE A 17 5.28 6.76 -6.45
C ILE A 17 5.76 6.59 -7.90
N ASN A 18 4.87 6.73 -8.88
CA ASN A 18 5.19 6.53 -10.30
C ASN A 18 6.22 7.57 -10.81
N LEU A 19 6.16 8.81 -10.32
CA LEU A 19 7.18 9.83 -10.63
C LEU A 19 8.57 9.45 -10.10
N ASN A 20 8.64 8.61 -9.07
CA ASN A 20 9.86 8.16 -8.43
C ASN A 20 10.16 6.67 -8.70
N GLU A 21 9.46 6.00 -9.63
CA GLU A 21 9.50 4.54 -9.79
C GLU A 21 10.93 4.00 -10.00
N ASN A 22 11.74 4.70 -10.78
CA ASN A 22 13.15 4.35 -11.03
C ASN A 22 14.06 4.46 -9.79
N SER A 23 13.58 5.07 -8.70
CA SER A 23 14.33 5.23 -7.44
C SER A 23 14.12 4.07 -6.47
N TYR A 24 13.16 3.19 -6.74
CA TYR A 24 12.83 2.08 -5.87
C TYR A 24 13.33 0.76 -6.46
N SER A 25 14.22 0.07 -5.76
CA SER A 25 14.70 -1.27 -6.13
C SER A 25 13.76 -2.41 -5.67
N ILE A 26 12.49 -2.10 -5.41
CA ILE A 26 11.52 -3.02 -4.82
C ILE A 26 10.26 -3.17 -5.68
N ALA A 27 9.66 -4.35 -5.67
CA ALA A 27 8.38 -4.58 -6.33
C ALA A 27 7.25 -3.90 -5.55
N MET A 28 6.47 -3.06 -6.24
CA MET A 28 5.29 -2.42 -5.67
C MET A 28 4.02 -3.01 -6.29
N CYS A 29 2.99 -3.19 -5.46
CA CYS A 29 1.70 -3.70 -5.89
C CYS A 29 0.57 -2.85 -5.32
N LYS A 30 -0.46 -2.60 -6.13
CA LYS A 30 -1.71 -1.93 -5.73
C LYS A 30 -2.87 -2.94 -5.76
N VAL A 31 -3.57 -3.06 -4.65
CA VAL A 31 -4.78 -3.89 -4.51
C VAL A 31 -6.00 -2.96 -4.44
N VAL A 32 -6.93 -3.10 -5.37
CA VAL A 32 -8.15 -2.27 -5.44
C VAL A 32 -9.31 -3.05 -4.84
N LEU A 33 -9.61 -2.79 -3.57
CA LEU A 33 -10.59 -3.53 -2.76
C LEU A 33 -12.03 -3.42 -3.27
N SER A 34 -12.32 -2.42 -4.11
CA SER A 34 -13.63 -2.25 -4.74
C SER A 34 -13.82 -3.13 -5.98
N ASP A 35 -12.81 -3.86 -6.42
CA ASP A 35 -12.96 -4.83 -7.51
C ASP A 35 -13.54 -6.14 -6.98
N SER A 36 -14.42 -6.76 -7.77
CA SER A 36 -15.11 -7.99 -7.40
C SER A 36 -14.13 -9.11 -7.06
N GLY A 37 -14.35 -9.79 -5.94
CA GLY A 37 -13.47 -10.85 -5.43
C GLY A 37 -12.29 -10.36 -4.58
N LEU A 38 -11.94 -9.06 -4.63
CA LEU A 38 -10.88 -8.49 -3.77
C LEU A 38 -11.44 -7.91 -2.46
N ALA A 39 -12.76 -7.76 -2.35
CA ALA A 39 -13.41 -7.49 -1.08
C ALA A 39 -13.27 -8.68 -0.12
N ASP A 40 -13.28 -9.91 -0.66
CA ASP A 40 -13.20 -11.15 0.12
C ASP A 40 -11.82 -11.33 0.78
N LEU A 41 -10.76 -10.71 0.23
CA LEU A 41 -9.45 -10.65 0.88
C LEU A 41 -9.54 -10.07 2.31
N LYS A 42 -10.42 -9.09 2.54
CA LYS A 42 -10.65 -8.55 3.89
C LYS A 42 -11.25 -9.59 4.85
N MET A 43 -11.96 -10.58 4.33
CA MET A 43 -12.59 -11.63 5.12
C MET A 43 -11.63 -12.79 5.39
N GLU A 44 -10.69 -13.05 4.47
CA GLU A 44 -9.72 -14.15 4.59
C GLU A 44 -8.49 -13.80 5.43
N HIS A 45 -8.22 -12.51 5.66
CA HIS A 45 -7.02 -12.04 6.32
C HIS A 45 -7.33 -10.95 7.38
N ASP A 46 -7.27 -11.34 8.65
CA ASP A 46 -7.55 -10.47 9.82
C ASP A 46 -6.73 -9.17 9.84
N TRP A 47 -5.54 -9.16 9.22
CA TRP A 47 -4.69 -7.98 9.18
C TRP A 47 -5.18 -6.89 8.21
N ILE A 48 -6.03 -7.23 7.25
CA ILE A 48 -6.69 -6.27 6.33
C ILE A 48 -8.18 -6.07 6.60
N SER A 49 -8.79 -6.90 7.46
CA SER A 49 -10.21 -6.78 7.81
C SER A 49 -10.53 -5.39 8.39
N ASN A 50 -9.59 -4.82 9.16
CA ASN A 50 -9.73 -3.56 9.88
C ASN A 50 -9.17 -2.33 9.12
N ILE A 51 -9.01 -2.41 7.79
CA ILE A 51 -8.61 -1.24 7.01
C ILE A 51 -9.79 -0.27 6.91
N ASP A 52 -9.74 0.76 7.76
CA ASP A 52 -10.72 1.86 7.80
C ASP A 52 -10.25 3.11 7.03
N ILE A 53 -8.93 3.28 6.87
CA ILE A 53 -8.31 4.47 6.25
C ILE A 53 -7.48 4.06 5.03
N LEU A 54 -7.78 4.69 3.90
CA LEU A 54 -7.08 4.49 2.62
C LEU A 54 -6.29 5.75 2.22
N PRO A 55 -5.18 5.60 1.46
CA PRO A 55 -4.54 4.34 1.12
C PRO A 55 -3.94 3.65 2.35
N PHE A 56 -3.98 2.31 2.36
CA PHE A 56 -3.33 1.51 3.39
C PHE A 56 -2.10 0.83 2.79
N ASN A 57 -0.94 1.20 3.29
CA ASN A 57 0.35 0.76 2.81
C ASN A 57 0.87 -0.36 3.71
N THR A 58 1.63 -1.27 3.11
CA THR A 58 2.20 -2.41 3.80
C THR A 58 3.44 -2.90 3.08
N ILE A 59 4.41 -3.39 3.85
CA ILE A 59 5.65 -3.98 3.39
C ILE A 59 5.59 -5.48 3.69
N PHE A 60 5.84 -6.28 2.65
CA PHE A 60 5.95 -7.72 2.74
C PHE A 60 7.36 -8.17 2.40
N SER A 61 7.86 -9.15 3.15
CA SER A 61 9.10 -9.88 2.82
C SER A 61 8.96 -11.32 3.27
N GLU A 62 9.43 -12.26 2.45
CA GLU A 62 9.39 -13.71 2.74
C GLU A 62 8.01 -14.23 3.20
N GLY A 63 6.94 -13.72 2.58
CA GLY A 63 5.56 -14.11 2.91
C GLY A 63 5.04 -13.55 4.24
N LYS A 64 5.78 -12.68 4.92
CA LYS A 64 5.39 -12.04 6.18
C LYS A 64 5.17 -10.55 5.99
N MET A 65 4.17 -10.01 6.65
CA MET A 65 4.04 -8.56 6.81
C MET A 65 5.10 -8.07 7.78
N LEU A 66 5.88 -7.08 7.36
CA LEU A 66 6.87 -6.42 8.20
C LEU A 66 6.31 -5.16 8.86
N GLU A 67 5.59 -4.35 8.09
CA GLU A 67 5.05 -3.08 8.58
C GLU A 67 3.81 -2.67 7.79
N SER A 68 2.93 -1.88 8.41
CA SER A 68 1.74 -1.32 7.76
C SER A 68 1.38 0.06 8.30
N TRP A 69 0.83 0.92 7.45
CA TRP A 69 0.38 2.25 7.84
C TRP A 69 -0.67 2.82 6.88
N SER A 70 -1.51 3.73 7.37
CA SER A 70 -2.45 4.49 6.54
C SER A 70 -1.90 5.84 6.10
N GLY A 71 -2.45 6.36 5.00
CA GLY A 71 -2.24 7.72 4.50
C GLY A 71 -1.38 7.79 3.23
N ASN A 72 -1.44 8.95 2.58
CA ASN A 72 -0.86 9.24 1.26
C ASN A 72 0.48 9.98 1.27
N SER A 73 1.15 10.15 2.43
CA SER A 73 2.44 10.85 2.48
C SER A 73 3.56 10.03 1.86
N ILE A 74 4.16 10.55 0.78
CA ILE A 74 5.35 9.98 0.16
C ILE A 74 6.58 10.06 1.06
N GLU A 75 6.71 11.10 1.90
CA GLU A 75 7.84 11.18 2.83
C GLU A 75 7.79 10.03 3.83
N ARG A 76 6.59 9.69 4.32
CA ARG A 76 6.39 8.53 5.18
C ARG A 76 6.71 7.25 4.44
N LEU A 77 6.27 7.07 3.20
CA LEU A 77 6.60 5.89 2.39
C LEU A 77 8.12 5.74 2.24
N ASN A 78 8.82 6.79 1.82
CA ASN A 78 10.28 6.79 1.65
C ASN A 78 11.01 6.49 2.97
N SER A 79 10.58 7.11 4.07
CA SER A 79 11.15 6.86 5.40
C SER A 79 10.99 5.40 5.84
N LYS A 80 9.85 4.76 5.50
CA LYS A 80 9.60 3.34 5.82
C LYS A 80 10.46 2.44 4.94
N LEU A 81 10.47 2.67 3.63
CA LEU A 81 11.25 1.88 2.68
C LEU A 81 12.74 1.90 2.97
N LYS A 82 13.29 3.06 3.35
CA LYS A 82 14.72 3.20 3.69
C LYS A 82 15.18 2.20 4.75
N LYS A 83 14.31 1.81 5.69
CA LYS A 83 14.65 0.83 6.74
C LYS A 83 14.88 -0.59 6.22
N TYR A 84 14.48 -0.89 4.99
CA TYR A 84 14.46 -2.23 4.41
C TYR A 84 15.24 -2.34 3.09
N ILE A 85 15.75 -1.23 2.55
CA ILE A 85 16.48 -1.16 1.29
C ILE A 85 17.98 -0.84 1.51
N ASP A 86 18.32 -0.20 2.64
CA ASP A 86 19.71 -0.03 3.12
C ASP A 86 20.18 -1.28 3.88
#